data_AF-A0A3B4YCJ0-F1
#
_entry.id   AF-A0A3B4YCJ0-F1
#
_cell.length_a   1.000
_cell.length_b   1.000
_cell.length_c   1.000
_cell.angle_alpha   90.00
_cell.angle_beta   90.00
_cell.angle_gamma   90.00
#
_symmetry.space_group_name_H-M   'P 1'
#
loop_
_entity.id
_entity.type
_entity.pdbx_description
1 polymer ?
#
loop_
_entity_poly.entity_id
_entity_poly.type
_entity_poly.pdbx_seq_one_letter_code
_entity_poly.pdbx_strand_id
1 'polypeptide(L)'
;MQELERQVPHTNQLIHQTCYTTTLCLFSALESLPLHQVKELQQILRHRNPNSLPALIYAAASAAEDEDAAKTAPPTVTVLEHRVRRLEAELENHDEGAKHSLRAMEQRFHSVKKQRVEGESSAAGIKPWMSQVQTLEAELQQVKEAHQTKEKSLGEQIESLQQQLKNRPPQQAQPSPGRHQRQAEAAFGVRIERLNHELATKTRTIQELSRTVERLQRERRSMLSVPKSRTKTLSKTYQPTVFSGRNVVHFLLKTKILYLPFSKCNTCSPQSVSQQSAEQLSSIQTEHLRVLDQLCATHALEHSSSKVAEQANRINSQEVRLHPSQLEQLQGAKEALVTSRTRESALQRQLSRLLKELKEAKEAQSPEVKLLCSLERKLVTMELRHQHREKELTQVIGGSRQMLEANQQSEVEHWKHLAQDKSRELEAFRLELDSILDILRHLQRQGVHLVPNSELHAPWVRV
;
A
#
# COMPACT_ATOMS: atom_id res chain seq x y z
N MET A 1 -75.75 -13.00 -37.31
CA MET A 1 -74.50 -12.20 -37.18
C MET A 1 -74.56 -11.20 -36.02
N GLN A 2 -75.72 -10.65 -35.61
CA GLN A 2 -75.80 -9.74 -34.45
C GLN A 2 -75.89 -10.40 -33.07
N GLU A 3 -76.25 -11.69 -32.97
CA GLU A 3 -76.34 -12.40 -31.68
C GLU A 3 -74.97 -12.86 -31.14
N LEU A 4 -73.99 -13.07 -32.02
CA LEU A 4 -72.64 -13.54 -31.64
C LEU A 4 -71.77 -12.43 -31.04
N GLU A 5 -72.04 -11.16 -31.33
CA GLU A 5 -71.25 -10.03 -30.80
C GLU A 5 -71.69 -9.59 -29.39
N ARG A 6 -72.88 -9.98 -28.93
CA ARG A 6 -73.34 -9.70 -27.56
C ARG A 6 -72.88 -10.72 -26.51
N GLN A 7 -72.42 -11.91 -26.91
CA GLN A 7 -71.96 -12.94 -25.98
C GLN A 7 -70.46 -12.86 -25.64
N VAL A 8 -69.65 -12.23 -26.48
CA VAL A 8 -68.18 -12.09 -26.29
C VAL A 8 -67.77 -11.34 -25.00
N PRO A 9 -68.43 -10.25 -24.56
CA PRO A 9 -67.99 -9.57 -23.33
C PRO A 9 -68.25 -10.40 -22.06
N HIS A 10 -69.32 -11.21 -22.05
CA HIS A 10 -69.63 -12.06 -20.90
C HIS A 10 -68.71 -13.28 -20.79
N THR A 11 -68.28 -13.87 -21.91
CA THR A 11 -67.32 -14.98 -21.89
C THR A 11 -65.94 -14.54 -21.44
N ASN A 12 -65.48 -13.35 -21.86
CA ASN A 12 -64.19 -12.81 -21.42
C ASN A 12 -64.18 -12.45 -19.93
N GLN A 13 -65.29 -11.95 -19.39
CA GLN A 13 -65.41 -11.67 -17.96
C GLN A 13 -65.38 -12.95 -17.12
N LEU A 14 -66.03 -14.01 -17.58
CA LEU A 14 -66.04 -15.31 -16.91
C LEU A 14 -64.66 -15.99 -16.93
N ILE A 15 -63.92 -15.88 -18.04
CA ILE A 15 -62.54 -16.39 -18.18
C ILE A 15 -61.58 -15.64 -17.25
N HIS A 16 -61.71 -14.31 -17.16
CA HIS A 16 -60.85 -13.51 -16.27
C HIS A 16 -61.12 -13.83 -14.79
N GLN A 17 -62.39 -14.08 -14.44
CA GLN A 17 -62.79 -14.43 -13.08
C GLN A 17 -62.39 -15.86 -12.70
N THR A 18 -62.43 -16.82 -13.63
CA THR A 18 -61.91 -18.18 -13.42
C THR A 18 -60.38 -18.20 -13.34
N CYS A 19 -59.67 -17.42 -14.15
CA CYS A 19 -58.21 -17.28 -14.05
C CYS A 19 -57.77 -16.66 -12.72
N TYR A 20 -58.47 -15.64 -12.21
CA TYR A 20 -58.16 -15.01 -10.91
C TYR A 20 -58.44 -15.94 -9.73
N THR A 21 -59.53 -16.71 -9.78
CA THR A 21 -59.88 -17.65 -8.71
C THR A 21 -58.96 -18.88 -8.70
N THR A 22 -58.56 -19.39 -9.87
CA THR A 22 -57.55 -20.47 -9.93
C THR A 22 -56.17 -20.00 -9.50
N THR A 23 -55.75 -18.78 -9.85
CA THR A 23 -54.48 -18.23 -9.33
C THR A 23 -54.52 -18.00 -7.83
N LEU A 24 -55.62 -17.51 -7.26
CA LEU A 24 -55.79 -17.37 -5.80
C LEU A 24 -55.85 -18.73 -5.09
N CYS A 25 -56.54 -19.74 -5.64
CA CYS A 25 -56.54 -21.09 -5.09
C CYS A 25 -55.16 -21.76 -5.19
N LEU A 26 -54.39 -21.52 -6.26
CA LEU A 26 -53.01 -21.99 -6.38
C LEU A 26 -52.08 -21.25 -5.40
N PHE A 27 -52.29 -19.96 -5.17
CA PHE A 27 -51.53 -19.18 -4.19
C PHE A 27 -51.81 -19.65 -2.77
N SER A 28 -53.08 -19.85 -2.40
CA SER A 28 -53.47 -20.42 -1.11
C SER A 28 -53.05 -21.89 -0.94
N ALA A 29 -52.98 -22.67 -2.03
CA ALA A 29 -52.45 -24.04 -2.00
C ALA A 29 -50.91 -24.08 -1.90
N LEU A 30 -50.20 -23.11 -2.49
CA LEU A 30 -48.76 -22.93 -2.28
C LEU A 30 -48.43 -22.46 -0.86
N GLU A 31 -49.30 -21.66 -0.25
CA GLU A 31 -49.15 -21.15 1.11
C GLU A 31 -49.52 -22.18 2.20
N SER A 32 -50.13 -23.31 1.82
CA SER A 32 -50.56 -24.39 2.71
C SER A 32 -49.84 -25.74 2.53
N LEU A 33 -48.76 -25.82 1.73
CA LEU A 33 -47.81 -26.94 1.73
C LEU A 33 -46.59 -26.64 2.64
N PRO A 34 -45.99 -27.64 3.31
CA PRO A 34 -46.06 -27.77 4.76
C PRO A 34 -44.90 -27.06 5.49
N LEU A 35 -45.03 -25.75 5.72
CA LEU A 35 -44.17 -25.00 6.63
C LEU A 35 -44.09 -25.64 8.04
N HIS A 36 -45.15 -26.32 8.47
CA HIS A 36 -45.17 -27.04 9.76
C HIS A 36 -44.24 -28.26 9.76
N GLN A 37 -44.26 -29.10 8.71
CA GLN A 37 -43.36 -30.26 8.62
C GLN A 37 -41.90 -29.85 8.46
N VAL A 38 -41.62 -28.74 7.76
CA VAL A 38 -40.26 -28.19 7.65
C VAL A 38 -39.75 -27.69 9.00
N LYS A 39 -40.61 -27.02 9.78
CA LYS A 39 -40.29 -26.56 11.14
C LYS A 39 -40.09 -27.74 12.10
N GLU A 40 -40.93 -28.78 12.03
CA GLU A 40 -40.75 -30.02 12.81
C GLU A 40 -39.47 -30.77 12.43
N LEU A 41 -39.18 -30.90 11.14
CA LEU A 41 -37.93 -31.51 10.66
C LEU A 41 -36.70 -30.72 11.11
N GLN A 42 -36.77 -29.38 11.08
CA GLN A 42 -35.71 -28.51 11.62
C GLN A 42 -35.53 -28.70 13.12
N GLN A 43 -36.63 -28.82 13.88
CA GLN A 43 -36.58 -29.05 15.32
C GLN A 43 -36.04 -30.45 15.66
N ILE A 44 -36.37 -31.48 14.87
CA ILE A 44 -35.80 -32.83 15.02
C ILE A 44 -34.30 -32.85 14.67
N LEU A 45 -33.88 -32.14 13.60
CA LEU A 45 -32.45 -32.00 13.26
C LEU A 45 -31.65 -31.28 14.36
N ARG A 46 -32.25 -30.26 15.01
CA ARG A 46 -31.64 -29.51 16.12
C ARG A 46 -31.30 -30.40 17.32
N HIS A 47 -32.22 -31.30 17.71
CA HIS A 47 -32.00 -32.21 18.85
C HIS A 47 -31.03 -33.35 18.53
N ARG A 48 -30.93 -33.75 17.27
CA ARG A 48 -30.04 -34.84 16.84
C ARG A 48 -28.62 -34.39 16.54
N ASN A 49 -28.42 -33.17 16.03
CA ASN A 49 -27.11 -32.62 15.67
C ASN A 49 -27.00 -31.13 16.04
N PRO A 50 -26.72 -30.80 17.31
CA PRO A 50 -26.68 -29.42 17.80
C PRO A 50 -25.59 -28.56 17.15
N ASN A 51 -24.55 -29.19 16.60
CA ASN A 51 -23.41 -28.52 15.95
C ASN A 51 -23.52 -28.46 14.42
N SER A 52 -24.68 -28.81 13.84
CA SER A 52 -24.88 -28.74 12.40
C SER A 52 -25.08 -27.29 11.93
N LEU A 53 -24.55 -26.94 10.76
CA LEU A 53 -24.64 -25.59 10.19
C LEU A 53 -26.09 -25.06 10.14
N PRO A 54 -27.12 -25.85 9.75
CA PRO A 54 -28.51 -25.40 9.79
C PRO A 54 -29.03 -25.09 11.20
N ALA A 55 -28.61 -25.86 12.22
CA ALA A 55 -28.99 -25.63 13.61
C ALA A 55 -28.33 -24.37 14.17
N LEU A 56 -27.07 -24.09 13.81
CA LEU A 56 -26.35 -22.88 14.20
C LEU A 56 -26.91 -21.63 13.53
N ILE A 57 -27.25 -21.69 12.23
CA ILE A 57 -27.85 -20.57 11.49
C ILE A 57 -29.24 -20.23 12.07
N TYR A 58 -30.06 -21.24 12.35
CA TYR A 58 -31.37 -21.00 12.97
C TYR A 58 -31.26 -20.49 14.41
N ALA A 59 -30.34 -21.04 15.23
CA ALA A 59 -30.09 -20.54 16.59
C ALA A 59 -29.59 -19.09 16.60
N ALA A 60 -28.75 -18.72 15.62
CA ALA A 60 -28.29 -17.34 15.43
C ALA A 60 -29.43 -16.42 14.96
N ALA A 61 -30.30 -16.90 14.07
CA ALA A 61 -31.48 -16.15 13.63
C ALA A 61 -32.49 -15.94 14.76
N SER A 62 -32.71 -16.94 15.62
CA SER A 62 -33.58 -16.82 16.79
C SER A 62 -32.97 -16.02 17.93
N ALA A 63 -31.63 -15.98 18.05
CA ALA A 63 -30.92 -15.14 19.02
C ALA A 63 -30.82 -13.67 18.58
N ALA A 64 -31.14 -13.37 17.32
CA ALA A 64 -31.17 -12.01 16.80
C ALA A 64 -32.50 -11.29 17.10
N GLU A 65 -33.49 -11.96 17.68
CA GLU A 65 -34.78 -11.34 18.05
C GLU A 65 -34.81 -10.75 19.47
N ASP A 66 -33.73 -10.90 20.26
CA ASP A 66 -33.57 -10.19 21.53
C ASP A 66 -32.82 -8.85 21.29
N GLU A 67 -33.60 -7.78 21.20
CA GLU A 67 -33.24 -6.39 20.81
C GLU A 67 -32.18 -5.66 21.67
N ASP A 68 -31.56 -6.28 22.69
CA ASP A 68 -30.70 -5.55 23.66
C ASP A 68 -29.19 -5.87 23.62
N ALA A 69 -28.71 -6.67 22.65
CA ALA A 69 -27.32 -7.16 22.63
C ALA A 69 -26.40 -6.50 21.57
N ALA A 70 -26.69 -5.27 21.11
CA ALA A 70 -25.95 -4.61 20.02
C ALA A 70 -24.49 -4.16 20.34
N LYS A 71 -23.86 -4.62 21.43
CA LYS A 71 -22.49 -4.21 21.83
C LYS A 71 -21.50 -5.33 22.12
N THR A 72 -21.86 -6.59 21.94
CA THR A 72 -20.93 -7.70 22.17
C THR A 72 -20.87 -8.58 20.94
N ALA A 73 -19.64 -8.82 20.44
CA ALA A 73 -19.42 -9.66 19.27
C ALA A 73 -20.13 -11.02 19.43
N PRO A 74 -20.62 -11.62 18.33
CA PRO A 74 -21.41 -12.85 18.40
C PRO A 74 -20.66 -13.95 19.19
N PRO A 75 -21.37 -14.80 19.96
CA PRO A 75 -20.77 -15.73 20.92
C PRO A 75 -19.76 -16.71 20.29
N THR A 76 -19.87 -16.97 18.99
CA THR A 76 -18.91 -17.78 18.24
C THR A 76 -17.56 -17.08 18.06
N VAL A 77 -17.57 -15.76 17.82
CA VAL A 77 -16.35 -14.95 17.65
C VAL A 77 -15.61 -14.84 18.98
N THR A 78 -16.31 -14.64 20.09
CA THR A 78 -15.69 -14.58 21.42
C THR A 78 -15.07 -15.92 21.81
N VAL A 79 -15.72 -17.05 21.52
CA VAL A 79 -15.15 -18.39 21.78
C VAL A 79 -13.88 -18.63 20.95
N LEU A 80 -13.88 -18.23 19.67
CA LEU A 80 -12.70 -18.36 18.81
C LEU A 80 -11.57 -17.44 19.26
N GLU A 81 -11.86 -16.20 19.65
CA GLU A 81 -10.86 -15.29 20.22
C GLU A 81 -10.25 -15.84 21.50
N HIS A 82 -11.05 -16.40 22.40
CA HIS A 82 -10.56 -17.04 23.62
C HIS A 82 -9.70 -18.27 23.32
N ARG A 83 -10.09 -19.07 22.32
CA ARG A 83 -9.29 -20.22 21.84
C ARG A 83 -7.95 -19.77 21.28
N VAL A 84 -7.93 -18.71 20.47
CA VAL A 84 -6.70 -18.14 19.87
C VAL A 84 -5.79 -17.59 20.96
N ARG A 85 -6.31 -16.78 21.89
CA ARG A 85 -5.53 -16.25 23.04
C ARG A 85 -4.92 -17.37 23.88
N ARG A 86 -5.67 -18.46 24.10
CA ARG A 86 -5.16 -19.62 24.85
C ARG A 86 -4.05 -20.34 24.10
N LEU A 87 -4.21 -20.58 22.80
CA LEU A 87 -3.18 -21.20 21.97
C LEU A 87 -1.92 -20.33 21.88
N GLU A 88 -2.07 -19.00 21.84
CA GLU A 88 -0.95 -18.07 21.87
C GLU A 88 -0.18 -18.13 23.20
N ALA A 89 -0.89 -18.18 24.33
CA ALA A 89 -0.26 -18.32 25.65
C ALA A 89 0.40 -19.70 25.85
N GLU A 90 -0.21 -20.78 25.34
CA GLU A 90 0.40 -22.11 25.34
C GLU A 90 1.70 -22.11 24.52
N LEU A 91 1.69 -21.50 23.33
CA LEU A 91 2.88 -21.40 22.48
C LEU A 91 4.01 -20.60 23.15
N GLU A 92 3.67 -19.48 23.78
CA GLU A 92 4.64 -18.63 24.49
C GLU A 92 5.22 -19.33 25.72
N ASN A 93 4.42 -20.09 26.46
CA ASN A 93 4.90 -20.94 27.56
C ASN A 93 5.83 -22.06 27.07
N HIS A 94 5.53 -22.68 25.92
CA HIS A 94 6.42 -23.67 25.31
C HIS A 94 7.75 -23.05 24.87
N ASP A 95 7.71 -21.87 24.26
CA ASP A 95 8.92 -21.13 23.86
C ASP A 95 9.75 -20.73 25.08
N GLU A 96 9.13 -20.25 26.16
CA GLU A 96 9.84 -19.95 27.41
C GLU A 96 10.42 -21.21 28.06
N GLY A 97 9.68 -22.32 28.07
CA GLY A 97 10.18 -23.62 28.51
C GLY A 97 11.40 -24.10 27.71
N ALA A 98 11.38 -23.94 26.39
CA ALA A 98 12.51 -24.25 25.52
C ALA A 98 13.72 -23.35 25.80
N LYS A 99 13.53 -22.04 25.99
CA LYS A 99 14.60 -21.10 26.39
C LYS A 99 15.19 -21.43 27.76
N HIS A 100 14.36 -21.88 28.71
CA HIS A 100 14.82 -22.29 30.04
C HIS A 100 15.62 -23.58 29.96
N SER A 101 15.17 -24.55 29.15
CA SER A 101 15.89 -25.80 28.89
C SER A 101 17.24 -25.56 28.22
N LEU A 102 17.29 -24.68 27.20
CA LEU A 102 18.52 -24.29 26.51
C LEU A 102 19.52 -23.69 27.49
N ARG A 103 19.10 -22.71 28.31
CA ARG A 103 19.96 -22.09 29.32
C ARG A 103 20.47 -23.09 30.36
N ALA A 104 19.62 -24.02 30.80
CA ALA A 104 20.04 -25.08 31.72
C ALA A 104 21.08 -26.02 31.06
N MET A 105 20.90 -26.35 29.79
CA MET A 105 21.84 -27.15 29.01
C MET A 105 23.18 -26.43 28.81
N GLU A 106 23.14 -25.14 28.49
CA GLU A 106 24.33 -24.28 28.40
C GLU A 106 25.07 -24.23 29.74
N GLN A 107 24.38 -24.02 30.86
CA GLN A 107 25.02 -24.01 32.18
C GLN A 107 25.69 -25.35 32.52
N ARG A 108 25.07 -26.48 32.14
CA ARG A 108 25.68 -27.81 32.28
C ARG A 108 26.91 -27.95 31.40
N PHE A 109 26.86 -27.48 30.16
CA PHE A 109 28.02 -27.47 29.26
C PHE A 109 29.18 -26.65 29.84
N HIS A 110 28.90 -25.46 30.38
CA HIS A 110 29.90 -24.63 31.04
C HIS A 110 30.48 -25.29 32.30
N SER A 111 29.65 -25.97 33.11
CA SER A 111 30.13 -26.73 34.28
C SER A 111 31.07 -27.87 33.87
N VAL A 112 30.69 -28.65 32.86
CA VAL A 112 31.51 -29.75 32.32
C VAL A 112 32.82 -29.20 31.72
N LYS A 113 32.75 -28.08 30.99
CA LYS A 113 33.92 -27.41 30.43
C LYS A 113 34.87 -26.94 31.53
N LYS A 114 34.36 -26.39 32.64
CA LYS A 114 35.17 -25.96 33.78
C LYS A 114 35.81 -27.14 34.51
N GLN A 115 35.07 -28.22 34.75
CA GLN A 115 35.62 -29.45 35.35
C GLN A 115 36.73 -30.08 34.49
N ARG A 116 36.61 -30.01 33.17
CA ARG A 116 37.64 -30.53 32.25
C ARG A 116 38.94 -29.71 32.29
N VAL A 117 38.83 -28.39 32.43
CA VAL A 117 39.98 -27.47 32.55
C VAL A 117 40.63 -27.54 33.94
N GLU A 118 39.87 -27.75 35.01
CA GLU A 118 40.40 -27.92 36.38
C GLU A 118 40.96 -29.34 36.64
N GLY A 119 40.52 -30.36 35.87
CA GLY A 119 41.00 -31.75 35.95
C GLY A 119 42.39 -32.00 35.34
N GLU A 120 42.92 -31.07 34.55
CA GLU A 120 44.26 -31.18 33.94
C GLU A 120 45.41 -30.88 34.93
N SER A 121 45.11 -30.50 36.18
CA SER A 121 46.13 -30.18 37.22
C SER A 121 46.16 -31.09 38.46
N SER A 122 45.38 -32.18 38.55
CA SER A 122 45.58 -33.13 39.66
C SER A 122 45.11 -34.56 39.37
N ALA A 123 46.04 -35.51 39.44
CA ALA A 123 45.85 -36.95 39.21
C ALA A 123 44.94 -37.67 40.23
N ALA A 124 44.33 -36.95 41.18
CA ALA A 124 43.41 -37.51 42.18
C ALA A 124 41.93 -37.53 41.73
N GLY A 125 41.55 -36.83 40.66
CA GLY A 125 40.15 -36.70 40.20
C GLY A 125 39.62 -37.84 39.32
N ILE A 126 40.46 -38.80 38.94
CA ILE A 126 40.10 -39.82 37.93
C ILE A 126 39.06 -40.82 38.48
N LYS A 127 39.07 -41.12 39.78
CA LYS A 127 38.20 -42.15 40.38
C LYS A 127 36.71 -41.74 40.46
N PRO A 128 36.33 -40.54 40.95
CA PRO A 128 34.93 -40.11 40.98
C PRO A 128 34.33 -39.90 39.59
N TRP A 129 35.12 -39.40 38.64
CA TRP A 129 34.68 -39.21 37.25
C TRP A 129 34.40 -40.53 36.55
N MET A 130 35.26 -41.55 36.73
CA MET A 130 35.03 -42.89 36.19
C MET A 130 33.74 -43.51 36.75
N SER A 131 33.46 -43.33 38.05
CA SER A 131 32.18 -43.75 38.65
C SER A 131 30.99 -43.01 38.06
N GLN A 132 31.11 -41.70 37.80
CA GLN A 132 30.04 -40.92 37.21
C GLN A 132 29.79 -41.27 35.73
N VAL A 133 30.86 -41.55 34.96
CA VAL A 133 30.75 -42.06 33.59
C VAL A 133 30.07 -43.42 33.58
N GLN A 134 30.43 -44.33 34.49
CA GLN A 134 29.77 -45.63 34.62
C GLN A 134 28.28 -45.52 35.00
N THR A 135 27.92 -44.59 35.89
CA THR A 135 26.50 -44.34 36.22
C THR A 135 25.74 -43.79 35.01
N LEU A 136 26.31 -42.84 34.28
CA LEU A 136 25.68 -42.27 33.08
C LEU A 136 25.58 -43.30 31.94
N GLU A 137 26.56 -44.19 31.80
CA GLU A 137 26.50 -45.31 30.86
C GLU A 137 25.39 -46.30 31.23
N ALA A 138 25.22 -46.60 32.52
CA ALA A 138 24.14 -47.44 33.01
C ALA A 138 22.76 -46.79 32.79
N GLU A 139 22.61 -45.50 33.07
CA GLU A 139 21.37 -44.75 32.79
C GLU A 139 21.07 -44.70 31.29
N LEU A 140 22.07 -44.46 30.45
CA LEU A 140 21.91 -44.46 29.00
C LEU A 140 21.48 -45.84 28.49
N GLN A 141 22.07 -46.91 29.04
CA GLN A 141 21.72 -48.28 28.70
C GLN A 141 20.29 -48.60 29.14
N GLN A 142 19.89 -48.19 30.34
CA GLN A 142 18.53 -48.33 30.84
C GLN A 142 17.51 -47.58 29.97
N VAL A 143 17.84 -46.36 29.54
CA VAL A 143 16.99 -45.56 28.64
C VAL A 143 16.86 -46.23 27.27
N LYS A 144 17.95 -46.77 26.72
CA LYS A 144 17.92 -47.53 25.45
C LYS A 144 17.01 -48.76 25.57
N GLU A 145 17.12 -49.51 26.65
CA GLU A 145 16.27 -50.69 26.90
C GLU A 145 14.80 -50.31 27.10
N ALA A 146 14.52 -49.21 27.82
CA ALA A 146 13.16 -48.68 27.98
C ALA A 146 12.55 -48.22 26.64
N HIS A 147 13.33 -47.58 25.78
CA HIS A 147 12.88 -47.22 24.44
C HIS A 147 12.67 -48.45 23.56
N GLN A 148 13.59 -49.40 23.57
CA GLN A 148 13.51 -50.61 22.76
C GLN A 148 12.33 -51.49 23.17
N THR A 149 12.01 -51.58 24.46
CA THR A 149 10.80 -52.27 24.95
C THR A 149 9.52 -51.54 24.53
N LYS A 150 9.51 -50.19 24.59
CA LYS A 150 8.39 -49.39 24.10
C LYS A 150 8.18 -49.52 22.59
N GLU A 151 9.26 -49.54 21.81
CA GLU A 151 9.20 -49.77 20.36
C GLU A 151 8.65 -51.16 20.03
N LYS A 152 9.09 -52.21 20.75
CA LYS A 152 8.52 -53.56 20.60
C LYS A 152 7.03 -53.58 20.93
N SER A 153 6.62 -52.99 22.04
CA SER A 153 5.20 -52.91 22.44
C SER A 153 4.36 -52.14 21.43
N LEU A 154 4.86 -51.01 20.90
CA LEU A 154 4.17 -50.26 19.85
C LEU A 154 4.13 -51.06 18.53
N GLY A 155 5.19 -51.79 18.21
CA GLY A 155 5.24 -52.71 17.08
C GLY A 155 4.16 -53.78 17.18
N GLU A 156 4.04 -54.45 18.32
CA GLU A 156 2.99 -55.44 18.62
C GLU A 156 1.59 -54.83 18.55
N GLN A 157 1.39 -53.59 19.04
CA GLN A 157 0.13 -52.88 18.92
C GLN A 157 -0.23 -52.56 17.47
N ILE A 158 0.74 -52.11 16.67
CA ILE A 158 0.54 -51.84 15.25
C ILE A 158 0.19 -53.14 14.52
N GLU A 159 0.91 -54.24 14.80
CA GLU A 159 0.66 -55.54 14.19
C GLU A 159 -0.72 -56.08 14.57
N SER A 160 -1.12 -55.94 15.84
CA SER A 160 -2.45 -56.27 16.33
C SER A 160 -3.54 -55.45 15.63
N LEU A 161 -3.36 -54.13 15.49
CA LEU A 161 -4.30 -53.26 14.76
C LEU A 161 -4.36 -53.59 13.26
N GLN A 162 -3.22 -53.91 12.65
CA GLN A 162 -3.18 -54.35 11.25
C GLN A 162 -3.89 -55.68 11.06
N GLN A 163 -3.73 -56.63 11.97
CA GLN A 163 -4.46 -57.90 11.96
C GLN A 163 -5.96 -57.70 12.22
N GLN A 164 -6.35 -56.77 13.10
CA GLN A 164 -7.75 -56.38 13.30
C GLN A 164 -8.37 -55.78 12.03
N LEU A 165 -7.62 -54.94 11.30
CA LEU A 165 -8.06 -54.40 10.00
C LEU A 165 -8.17 -55.49 8.94
N LYS A 166 -7.23 -56.44 8.93
CA LYS A 166 -7.19 -57.56 7.97
C LYS A 166 -8.26 -58.61 8.23
N ASN A 167 -8.61 -58.82 9.50
CA ASN A 167 -9.66 -59.76 9.94
C ASN A 167 -11.04 -59.10 10.04
N ARG A 168 -11.16 -57.80 9.70
CA ARG A 168 -12.44 -57.11 9.66
C ARG A 168 -13.29 -57.71 8.52
N PRO A 169 -14.47 -58.30 8.79
CA PRO A 169 -15.31 -58.86 7.74
C PRO A 169 -15.78 -57.76 6.77
N PRO A 170 -16.16 -58.09 5.52
CA PRO A 170 -16.44 -57.12 4.44
C PRO A 170 -17.61 -56.13 4.64
N GLN A 171 -18.15 -55.99 5.85
CA GLN A 171 -19.33 -55.17 6.13
C GLN A 171 -19.03 -53.81 6.78
N GLN A 172 -17.76 -53.45 6.98
CA GLN A 172 -17.37 -52.11 7.45
C GLN A 172 -16.25 -51.48 6.61
N ALA A 173 -16.33 -51.63 5.29
CA ALA A 173 -15.73 -50.64 4.40
C ALA A 173 -16.47 -49.30 4.63
N GLN A 174 -15.70 -48.23 4.84
CA GLN A 174 -16.22 -46.86 4.87
C GLN A 174 -17.26 -46.66 3.76
N PRO A 175 -18.43 -46.03 4.03
CA PRO A 175 -19.40 -45.78 2.99
C PRO A 175 -18.71 -44.93 1.93
N SER A 176 -18.65 -45.42 0.68
CA SER A 176 -18.11 -44.66 -0.43
C SER A 176 -18.73 -43.25 -0.43
N PRO A 177 -17.96 -42.19 -0.73
CA PRO A 177 -18.46 -40.82 -0.71
C PRO A 177 -19.80 -40.75 -1.43
N GLY A 178 -20.83 -40.35 -0.67
CA GLY A 178 -22.21 -40.34 -1.15
C GLY A 178 -22.32 -39.51 -2.42
N ARG A 179 -23.29 -39.83 -3.29
CA ARG A 179 -23.48 -39.16 -4.59
C ARG A 179 -23.45 -37.61 -4.48
N HIS A 180 -24.03 -37.07 -3.41
CA HIS A 180 -24.03 -35.64 -3.10
C HIS A 180 -22.65 -35.08 -2.80
N GLN A 181 -21.78 -35.83 -2.12
CA GLN A 181 -20.41 -35.42 -1.83
C GLN A 181 -19.58 -35.32 -3.11
N ARG A 182 -19.69 -36.32 -4.01
CA ARG A 182 -19.01 -36.26 -5.31
C ARG A 182 -19.50 -35.11 -6.18
N GLN A 183 -20.81 -34.81 -6.12
CA GLN A 183 -21.39 -33.69 -6.87
C GLN A 183 -20.94 -32.34 -6.30
N ALA A 184 -20.80 -32.22 -4.98
CA ALA A 184 -20.23 -31.04 -4.33
C ALA A 184 -18.75 -30.87 -4.70
N GLU A 185 -17.95 -31.93 -4.65
CA GLU A 185 -16.54 -31.93 -5.06
C GLU A 185 -16.37 -31.51 -6.52
N ALA A 186 -17.22 -32.02 -7.43
CA ALA A 186 -17.23 -31.60 -8.83
C ALA A 186 -17.62 -30.12 -9.00
N ALA A 187 -18.63 -29.64 -8.28
CA ALA A 187 -19.05 -28.24 -8.33
C ALA A 187 -17.97 -27.29 -7.79
N PHE A 188 -17.25 -27.69 -6.73
CA PHE A 188 -16.10 -26.95 -6.23
C PHE A 188 -14.96 -26.95 -7.24
N GLY A 189 -14.68 -28.07 -7.91
CA GLY A 189 -13.70 -28.15 -8.99
C GLY A 189 -13.97 -27.12 -10.10
N VAL A 190 -15.20 -27.10 -10.63
CA VAL A 190 -15.62 -26.13 -11.66
C VAL A 190 -15.50 -24.68 -11.16
N ARG A 191 -15.83 -24.42 -9.90
CA ARG A 191 -15.70 -23.08 -9.31
C ARG A 191 -14.24 -22.64 -9.20
N ILE A 192 -13.34 -23.53 -8.82
CA ILE A 192 -11.90 -23.28 -8.72
C ILE A 192 -11.32 -23.00 -10.12
N GLU A 193 -11.68 -23.80 -11.12
CA GLU A 193 -11.24 -23.59 -12.51
C GLU A 193 -11.68 -22.21 -13.05
N ARG A 194 -12.91 -21.80 -12.78
CA ARG A 194 -13.40 -20.47 -13.15
C ARG A 194 -12.61 -19.36 -12.47
N LEU A 195 -12.38 -19.47 -11.16
CA LEU A 195 -11.60 -18.48 -10.41
C LEU A 195 -10.15 -18.41 -10.91
N ASN A 196 -9.55 -19.54 -11.27
CA ASN A 196 -8.23 -19.58 -11.88
C ASN A 196 -8.18 -18.87 -13.24
N HIS A 197 -9.22 -19.04 -14.07
CA HIS A 197 -9.32 -18.32 -15.34
C HIS A 197 -9.51 -16.80 -15.13
N GLU A 198 -10.36 -16.39 -14.18
CA GLU A 198 -10.55 -14.99 -13.80
C GLU A 198 -9.25 -14.37 -13.23
N LEU A 199 -8.49 -15.13 -12.44
CA LEU A 199 -7.19 -14.71 -11.94
C LEU A 199 -6.20 -14.53 -13.09
N ALA A 200 -6.11 -15.49 -14.01
CA ALA A 200 -5.23 -15.39 -15.17
C ALA A 200 -5.57 -14.20 -16.08
N THR A 201 -6.85 -13.91 -16.30
CA THR A 201 -7.26 -12.72 -17.07
C THR A 201 -6.89 -11.42 -16.35
N LYS A 202 -7.16 -11.32 -15.05
CA LYS A 202 -6.75 -10.16 -14.24
C LYS A 202 -5.23 -9.96 -14.24
N THR A 203 -4.43 -11.03 -14.12
CA THR A 203 -2.98 -10.95 -14.23
C THR A 203 -2.52 -10.37 -15.57
N ARG A 204 -3.14 -10.76 -16.69
CA ARG A 204 -2.84 -10.17 -18.01
C ARG A 204 -3.19 -8.68 -18.07
N THR A 205 -4.35 -8.28 -17.54
CA THR A 205 -4.73 -6.85 -17.51
C THR A 205 -3.78 -6.01 -16.68
N ILE A 206 -3.30 -6.54 -15.55
CA ILE A 206 -2.29 -5.87 -14.72
C ILE A 206 -0.99 -5.70 -15.52
N GLN A 207 -0.52 -6.74 -16.22
CA GLN A 207 0.68 -6.64 -17.05
C GLN A 207 0.53 -5.61 -18.18
N GLU A 208 -0.63 -5.54 -18.83
CA GLU A 208 -0.92 -4.53 -19.85
C GLU A 208 -0.91 -3.11 -19.27
N LEU A 209 -1.55 -2.90 -18.12
CA LEU A 209 -1.52 -1.62 -17.40
C LEU A 209 -0.10 -1.25 -16.94
N SER A 210 0.70 -2.20 -16.48
CA SER A 210 2.11 -1.95 -16.16
C SER A 210 2.88 -1.47 -17.39
N ARG A 211 2.69 -2.12 -18.55
CA ARG A 211 3.33 -1.70 -19.81
C ARG A 211 2.89 -0.31 -20.27
N THR A 212 1.62 0.06 -20.08
CA THR A 212 1.13 1.41 -20.43
C THR A 212 1.70 2.46 -19.47
N VAL A 213 1.74 2.17 -18.17
CA VAL A 213 2.38 3.04 -17.17
C VAL A 213 3.85 3.26 -17.49
N GLU A 214 4.61 2.21 -17.82
CA GLU A 214 6.01 2.34 -18.22
C GLU A 214 6.20 3.19 -19.47
N ARG A 215 5.31 3.06 -20.47
CA ARG A 215 5.33 3.87 -21.69
C ARG A 215 5.09 5.34 -21.37
N LEU A 216 4.06 5.65 -20.59
CA LEU A 216 3.74 7.02 -20.16
C LEU A 216 4.86 7.61 -19.30
N GLN A 217 5.49 6.82 -18.43
CA GLN A 217 6.64 7.27 -17.66
C GLN A 217 7.88 7.52 -18.54
N ARG A 218 8.07 6.77 -19.63
CA ARG A 218 9.12 7.02 -20.61
C ARG A 218 8.85 8.30 -21.41
N GLU A 219 7.62 8.51 -21.86
CA GLU A 219 7.20 9.75 -22.53
C GLU A 219 7.37 10.96 -21.61
N ARG A 220 6.94 10.86 -20.34
CA ARG A 220 7.18 11.91 -19.33
C ARG A 220 8.66 12.22 -19.18
N ARG A 221 9.53 11.20 -19.08
CA ARG A 221 10.98 11.37 -18.99
C ARG A 221 11.56 12.04 -20.24
N SER A 222 11.09 11.65 -21.42
CA SER A 222 11.49 12.23 -22.71
C SER A 222 11.03 13.69 -22.88
N MET A 223 9.84 14.05 -22.40
CA MET A 223 9.35 15.43 -22.44
C MET A 223 10.05 16.33 -21.41
N LEU A 224 10.54 15.75 -20.30
CA LEU A 224 11.33 16.46 -19.29
C LEU A 224 12.81 16.60 -19.67
N SER A 225 13.32 15.81 -20.62
CA SER A 225 14.67 15.95 -21.17
C SER A 225 14.69 16.98 -22.31
N VAL A 226 14.54 18.26 -21.98
CA VAL A 226 14.85 19.36 -22.90
C VAL A 226 16.36 19.65 -22.84
N PRO A 227 17.10 19.70 -23.98
CA PRO A 227 18.46 20.20 -24.00
C PRO A 227 18.46 21.69 -23.59
N LYS A 228 19.21 22.02 -22.55
CA LYS A 228 19.33 23.37 -22.00
C LYS A 228 20.08 24.28 -22.98
N SER A 229 19.40 24.77 -24.02
CA SER A 229 19.91 25.84 -24.87
C SER A 229 19.64 27.20 -24.20
N ARG A 230 20.74 27.90 -23.87
CA ARG A 230 20.84 29.28 -23.36
C ARG A 230 19.74 30.20 -23.88
N THR A 231 18.81 30.60 -23.01
CA THR A 231 17.87 31.69 -23.21
C THR A 231 18.53 33.03 -22.85
N LYS A 232 18.79 33.85 -23.88
CA LYS A 232 19.02 35.30 -23.74
C LYS A 232 17.74 35.97 -23.24
N THR A 233 17.89 36.79 -22.22
CA THR A 233 16.87 37.61 -21.58
C THR A 233 16.40 38.75 -22.49
N LEU A 234 15.09 38.87 -22.70
CA LEU A 234 14.45 40.12 -23.13
C LEU A 234 13.11 40.27 -22.41
N SER A 235 13.19 40.80 -21.19
CA SER A 235 12.06 41.21 -20.36
C SER A 235 11.66 42.64 -20.71
N LYS A 236 10.49 42.82 -21.35
CA LYS A 236 9.80 44.11 -21.40
C LYS A 236 8.82 44.19 -20.23
N THR A 237 9.21 44.95 -19.22
CA THR A 237 8.39 45.35 -18.07
C THR A 237 7.44 46.47 -18.50
N TYR A 238 6.14 46.27 -18.30
CA TYR A 238 5.12 47.31 -18.39
C TYR A 238 5.09 48.09 -17.07
N GLN A 239 5.11 49.42 -17.13
CA GLN A 239 4.87 50.34 -16.00
C GLN A 239 3.71 51.28 -16.40
N PRO A 240 2.72 51.54 -15.51
CA PRO A 240 1.67 52.51 -15.77
C PRO A 240 2.11 53.92 -15.36
N THR A 241 2.20 54.83 -16.31
CA THR A 241 2.49 56.25 -16.03
C THR A 241 1.22 57.00 -15.66
N VAL A 242 1.35 57.78 -14.59
CA VAL A 242 0.37 58.66 -13.97
C VAL A 242 0.02 59.82 -14.92
N PHE A 243 -1.27 60.06 -15.15
CA PHE A 243 -1.77 61.22 -15.89
C PHE A 243 -1.97 62.40 -14.91
N SER A 244 -1.07 63.39 -14.98
CA SER A 244 -1.22 64.68 -14.31
C SER A 244 -1.69 65.73 -15.31
N GLY A 245 -2.70 66.50 -14.92
CA GLY A 245 -3.36 67.48 -15.77
C GLY A 245 -2.65 68.84 -15.88
N ARG A 246 -3.21 69.59 -16.84
CA ARG A 246 -3.31 71.06 -16.97
C ARG A 246 -2.11 71.86 -17.51
N ASN A 247 -2.33 72.29 -18.76
CA ASN A 247 -2.45 73.68 -19.21
C ASN A 247 -1.27 74.63 -19.03
N VAL A 248 -0.52 74.80 -20.12
CA VAL A 248 0.30 75.99 -20.38
C VAL A 248 -0.48 76.93 -21.28
N VAL A 249 -0.84 78.08 -20.73
CA VAL A 249 -1.19 79.31 -21.46
C VAL A 249 0.10 79.85 -22.07
N HIS A 250 0.22 80.00 -23.39
CA HIS A 250 1.00 81.07 -24.05
C HIS A 250 0.92 80.99 -25.59
N PHE A 251 -0.09 81.62 -26.22
CA PHE A 251 0.12 82.36 -27.48
C PHE A 251 -1.13 83.15 -27.87
N LEU A 252 -1.25 84.37 -27.36
CA LEU A 252 -2.03 85.42 -28.04
C LEU A 252 -1.17 86.67 -28.07
N LEU A 253 -0.40 86.78 -29.16
CA LEU A 253 0.23 88.01 -29.58
C LEU A 253 -0.58 88.58 -30.75
N LYS A 254 -0.81 89.90 -30.70
CA LYS A 254 -1.29 90.81 -31.74
C LYS A 254 -2.80 90.91 -31.95
N THR A 255 -3.38 91.86 -31.22
CA THR A 255 -4.28 92.85 -31.84
C THR A 255 -4.03 94.22 -31.20
N LYS A 256 -3.33 95.07 -31.94
CA LYS A 256 -3.15 96.50 -31.68
C LYS A 256 -3.57 97.19 -32.97
N ILE A 257 -4.72 97.87 -32.94
CA ILE A 257 -5.17 98.93 -33.87
C ILE A 257 -6.29 99.61 -33.05
N LEU A 258 -6.01 100.77 -32.44
CA LEU A 258 -6.38 102.11 -32.95
C LEU A 258 -7.85 102.11 -33.37
N TYR A 259 -8.75 102.85 -32.73
CA TYR A 259 -8.87 104.29 -32.89
C TYR A 259 -9.80 104.86 -31.80
N LEU A 260 -9.35 105.92 -31.12
CA LEU A 260 -10.14 107.12 -30.79
C LEU A 260 -9.20 108.11 -30.09
N PRO A 261 -9.02 109.31 -30.66
CA PRO A 261 -9.30 110.46 -29.82
C PRO A 261 -10.01 111.55 -30.63
N PHE A 262 -11.22 111.90 -30.20
CA PHE A 262 -11.83 113.20 -30.51
C PHE A 262 -12.78 113.51 -29.36
N SER A 263 -12.27 114.13 -28.30
CA SER A 263 -12.17 115.58 -28.15
C SER A 263 -13.54 116.27 -28.17
N LYS A 264 -13.87 116.94 -27.06
CA LYS A 264 -14.69 118.16 -27.05
C LYS A 264 -14.44 118.90 -25.75
N CYS A 265 -13.57 119.90 -25.88
CA CYS A 265 -13.41 121.01 -24.95
C CYS A 265 -14.52 122.03 -25.23
N ASN A 266 -15.18 122.45 -24.15
CA ASN A 266 -15.72 123.76 -23.82
C ASN A 266 -16.20 124.76 -24.90
N THR A 267 -17.27 125.44 -24.47
CA THR A 267 -17.65 126.85 -24.72
C THR A 267 -18.34 127.27 -26.03
N CYS A 268 -19.54 127.84 -25.81
CA CYS A 268 -20.21 128.96 -26.48
C CYS A 268 -20.66 128.86 -27.96
N SER A 269 -21.99 128.73 -28.13
CA SER A 269 -22.94 129.41 -29.04
C SER A 269 -22.43 130.48 -30.04
N PRO A 270 -23.21 130.83 -31.10
CA PRO A 270 -23.79 129.98 -32.15
C PRO A 270 -23.63 130.63 -33.56
N GLN A 271 -23.87 129.88 -34.65
CA GLN A 271 -24.70 130.34 -35.79
C GLN A 271 -24.93 129.20 -36.81
N SER A 272 -26.14 129.19 -37.34
CA SER A 272 -26.88 128.10 -37.99
C SER A 272 -26.48 127.81 -39.45
N VAL A 273 -26.72 126.56 -39.89
CA VAL A 273 -26.63 125.98 -41.27
C VAL A 273 -25.33 125.23 -41.67
N SER A 274 -24.58 124.67 -40.72
CA SER A 274 -23.55 123.61 -40.98
C SER A 274 -23.88 122.27 -40.29
N GLN A 275 -24.97 122.27 -39.54
CA GLN A 275 -25.34 121.20 -38.63
C GLN A 275 -25.88 119.96 -39.38
N GLN A 276 -26.65 120.15 -40.45
CA GLN A 276 -27.27 119.04 -41.19
C GLN A 276 -26.27 118.17 -41.97
N SER A 277 -25.22 118.74 -42.58
CA SER A 277 -24.22 117.96 -43.33
C SER A 277 -23.24 117.21 -42.41
N ALA A 278 -22.87 117.81 -41.28
CA ALA A 278 -22.09 117.17 -40.24
C ALA A 278 -22.87 116.04 -39.56
N GLU A 279 -24.19 116.22 -39.34
CA GLU A 279 -25.09 115.19 -38.83
C GLU A 279 -25.23 114.01 -39.80
N GLN A 280 -25.31 114.26 -41.11
CA GLN A 280 -25.37 113.20 -42.12
C GLN A 280 -24.06 112.41 -42.24
N LEU A 281 -22.91 113.08 -42.26
CA LEU A 281 -21.61 112.38 -42.29
C LEU A 281 -21.35 111.63 -40.98
N SER A 282 -21.72 112.22 -39.83
CA SER A 282 -21.67 111.53 -38.54
C SER A 282 -22.61 110.33 -38.54
N SER A 283 -23.83 110.45 -39.07
CA SER A 283 -24.80 109.36 -39.17
C SER A 283 -24.28 108.21 -40.04
N ILE A 284 -23.75 108.51 -41.23
CA ILE A 284 -23.16 107.49 -42.12
C ILE A 284 -21.91 106.86 -41.51
N GLN A 285 -21.05 107.64 -40.86
CA GLN A 285 -19.86 107.11 -40.18
C GLN A 285 -20.23 106.24 -38.98
N THR A 286 -21.22 106.63 -38.18
CA THR A 286 -21.74 105.80 -37.10
C THR A 286 -22.38 104.53 -37.64
N GLU A 287 -23.09 104.61 -38.76
CA GLU A 287 -23.73 103.45 -39.37
C GLU A 287 -22.70 102.49 -39.98
N HIS A 288 -21.67 102.99 -40.65
CA HIS A 288 -20.58 102.16 -41.16
C HIS A 288 -19.78 101.52 -40.03
N LEU A 289 -19.50 102.23 -38.93
CA LEU A 289 -18.84 101.67 -37.76
C LEU A 289 -19.72 100.59 -37.12
N ARG A 290 -21.04 100.82 -37.03
CA ARG A 290 -22.02 99.84 -36.57
C ARG A 290 -22.02 98.57 -37.44
N VAL A 291 -21.96 98.73 -38.77
CA VAL A 291 -21.90 97.60 -39.71
C VAL A 291 -20.58 96.84 -39.59
N LEU A 292 -19.44 97.52 -39.43
CA LEU A 292 -18.15 96.86 -39.22
C LEU A 292 -18.10 96.11 -37.88
N ASP A 293 -18.62 96.71 -36.81
CA ASP A 293 -18.74 96.05 -35.51
C ASP A 293 -19.66 94.83 -35.60
N GLN A 294 -20.77 94.94 -36.34
CA GLN A 294 -21.67 93.82 -36.61
C GLN A 294 -21.00 92.72 -37.44
N LEU A 295 -20.18 93.07 -38.43
CA LEU A 295 -19.44 92.10 -39.24
C LEU A 295 -18.33 91.40 -38.44
N CYS A 296 -17.59 92.14 -37.61
CA CYS A 296 -16.58 91.57 -36.72
C CYS A 296 -17.22 90.66 -35.66
N ALA A 297 -18.35 91.06 -35.08
CA ALA A 297 -19.09 90.25 -34.12
C ALA A 297 -19.65 88.97 -34.76
N THR A 298 -20.24 89.06 -35.95
CA THR A 298 -20.75 87.88 -36.68
C THR A 298 -19.63 86.93 -37.07
N HIS A 299 -18.52 87.43 -37.63
CA HIS A 299 -17.35 86.60 -37.96
C HIS A 299 -16.75 85.95 -36.71
N ALA A 300 -16.60 86.67 -35.59
CA ALA A 300 -16.10 86.10 -34.34
C ALA A 300 -17.04 85.01 -33.80
N LEU A 301 -18.36 85.22 -33.86
CA LEU A 301 -19.36 84.24 -33.42
C LEU A 301 -19.39 83.00 -34.31
N GLU A 302 -19.39 83.15 -35.64
CA GLU A 302 -19.42 82.01 -36.57
C GLU A 302 -18.14 81.17 -36.49
N HIS A 303 -16.97 81.80 -36.46
CA HIS A 303 -15.71 81.08 -36.36
C HIS A 303 -15.48 80.45 -34.98
N SER A 304 -15.90 81.10 -33.89
CA SER A 304 -15.84 80.49 -32.55
C SER A 304 -16.87 79.36 -32.41
N SER A 305 -18.09 79.54 -32.91
CA SER A 305 -19.14 78.51 -32.92
C SER A 305 -18.73 77.29 -33.73
N SER A 306 -18.18 77.48 -34.93
CA SER A 306 -17.69 76.39 -35.79
C SER A 306 -16.56 75.60 -35.12
N LYS A 307 -15.59 76.29 -34.50
CA LYS A 307 -14.49 75.64 -33.78
C LYS A 307 -14.96 74.93 -32.51
N VAL A 308 -15.92 75.51 -31.79
CA VAL A 308 -16.56 74.88 -30.61
C VAL A 308 -17.35 73.64 -31.04
N ALA A 309 -18.09 73.71 -32.15
CA ALA A 309 -18.82 72.57 -32.71
C ALA A 309 -17.86 71.46 -33.19
N GLU A 310 -16.74 71.82 -33.82
CA GLU A 310 -15.73 70.84 -34.25
C GLU A 310 -15.09 70.14 -33.05
N GLN A 311 -14.72 70.90 -32.01
CA GLN A 311 -14.18 70.33 -30.78
C GLN A 311 -15.23 69.48 -30.04
N ALA A 312 -16.48 69.93 -29.98
CA ALA A 312 -17.59 69.16 -29.42
C ALA A 312 -17.79 67.85 -30.17
N ASN A 313 -17.73 67.87 -31.50
CA ASN A 313 -17.83 66.66 -32.34
C ASN A 313 -16.63 65.72 -32.14
N ARG A 314 -15.41 66.26 -31.97
CA ARG A 314 -14.22 65.45 -31.67
C ARG A 314 -14.31 64.80 -30.28
N ILE A 315 -14.75 65.55 -29.27
CA ILE A 315 -14.96 65.04 -27.90
C ILE A 315 -16.05 63.97 -27.92
N ASN A 316 -17.21 64.25 -28.52
CA ASN A 316 -18.32 63.30 -28.62
C ASN A 316 -17.90 62.03 -29.39
N SER A 317 -17.13 62.16 -30.48
CA SER A 317 -16.60 61.00 -31.23
C SER A 317 -15.60 60.18 -30.41
N GLN A 318 -14.84 60.80 -29.50
CA GLN A 318 -13.95 60.10 -28.59
C GLN A 318 -14.71 59.45 -27.43
N GLU A 319 -15.72 60.13 -26.87
CA GLU A 319 -16.61 59.61 -25.82
C GLU A 319 -17.41 58.39 -26.30
N VAL A 320 -18.05 58.47 -27.47
CA VAL A 320 -18.81 57.36 -28.07
C VAL A 320 -17.91 56.16 -28.37
N ARG A 321 -16.62 56.37 -28.65
CA ARG A 321 -15.69 55.27 -28.92
C ARG A 321 -15.21 54.58 -27.65
N LEU A 322 -14.92 55.33 -26.60
CA LEU A 322 -14.31 54.81 -25.38
C LEU A 322 -15.35 54.31 -24.38
N HIS A 323 -16.47 55.01 -24.18
CA HIS A 323 -17.37 54.72 -23.06
C HIS A 323 -18.23 53.46 -23.23
N PRO A 324 -18.98 53.26 -24.33
CA PRO A 324 -19.94 52.16 -24.42
C PRO A 324 -19.27 50.79 -24.55
N SER A 325 -18.31 50.69 -25.48
CA SER A 325 -17.67 49.41 -25.81
C SER A 325 -16.75 48.89 -24.70
N GLN A 326 -16.01 49.77 -24.01
CA GLN A 326 -15.15 49.37 -22.90
C GLN A 326 -15.96 49.06 -21.64
N LEU A 327 -17.06 49.78 -21.39
CA LEU A 327 -17.95 49.50 -20.27
C LEU A 327 -18.64 48.14 -20.44
N GLU A 328 -19.10 47.82 -21.65
CA GLU A 328 -19.72 46.53 -21.96
C GLU A 328 -18.72 45.36 -21.85
N GLN A 329 -17.48 45.54 -22.33
CA GLN A 329 -16.42 44.54 -22.15
C GLN A 329 -16.02 44.35 -20.69
N LEU A 330 -15.87 45.44 -19.92
CA LEU A 330 -15.56 45.36 -18.48
C LEU A 330 -16.71 44.73 -17.69
N GLN A 331 -17.95 45.01 -18.07
CA GLN A 331 -19.14 44.39 -17.49
C GLN A 331 -19.19 42.89 -17.80
N GLY A 332 -18.93 42.48 -19.05
CA GLY A 332 -18.82 41.07 -19.42
C GLY A 332 -17.68 40.34 -18.69
N ALA A 333 -16.52 40.99 -18.52
CA ALA A 333 -15.40 40.44 -17.74
C ALA A 333 -15.74 40.32 -16.26
N LYS A 334 -16.49 41.28 -15.69
CA LYS A 334 -16.99 41.23 -14.31
C LYS A 334 -17.96 40.07 -14.11
N GLU A 335 -18.88 39.86 -15.03
CA GLU A 335 -19.83 38.74 -15.01
C GLU A 335 -19.13 37.38 -15.17
N ALA A 336 -18.14 37.30 -16.08
CA ALA A 336 -17.28 36.12 -16.24
C ALA A 336 -16.47 35.81 -14.97
N LEU A 337 -15.98 36.84 -14.26
CA LEU A 337 -15.27 36.66 -13.00
C LEU A 337 -16.21 36.16 -11.89
N VAL A 338 -17.43 36.70 -11.79
CA VAL A 338 -18.43 36.26 -10.81
C VAL A 338 -18.85 34.81 -11.07
N THR A 339 -19.07 34.44 -12.33
CA THR A 339 -19.40 33.05 -12.71
C THR A 339 -18.23 32.09 -12.43
N SER A 340 -16.99 32.51 -12.68
CA SER A 340 -15.81 31.71 -12.29
C SER A 340 -15.70 31.55 -10.78
N ARG A 341 -15.88 32.62 -10.00
CA ARG A 341 -15.78 32.60 -8.53
C ARG A 341 -16.88 31.76 -7.88
N THR A 342 -18.09 31.81 -8.42
CA THR A 342 -19.19 30.95 -7.95
C THR A 342 -18.92 29.49 -8.26
N ARG A 343 -18.41 29.16 -9.46
CA ARG A 343 -17.97 27.80 -9.82
C ARG A 343 -16.85 27.31 -8.91
N GLU A 344 -15.84 28.13 -8.64
CA GLU A 344 -14.76 27.80 -7.71
C GLU A 344 -15.30 27.51 -6.30
N SER A 345 -16.20 28.35 -5.79
CA SER A 345 -16.84 28.13 -4.49
C SER A 345 -17.68 26.83 -4.45
N ALA A 346 -18.29 26.44 -5.57
CA ALA A 346 -19.04 25.19 -5.68
C ALA A 346 -18.09 23.98 -5.69
N LEU A 347 -16.98 24.05 -6.43
CA LEU A 347 -15.94 23.02 -6.46
C LEU A 347 -15.26 22.87 -5.09
N GLN A 348 -14.92 23.97 -4.42
CA GLN A 348 -14.39 23.93 -3.05
C GLN A 348 -15.37 23.26 -2.07
N ARG A 349 -16.67 23.56 -2.18
CA ARG A 349 -17.72 22.88 -1.39
C ARG A 349 -17.89 21.40 -1.75
N GLN A 350 -17.62 21.00 -2.99
CA GLN A 350 -17.63 19.59 -3.37
C GLN A 350 -16.40 18.86 -2.82
N LEU A 351 -15.21 19.47 -2.96
CA LEU A 351 -13.96 18.95 -2.39
C LEU A 351 -14.08 18.76 -0.87
N SER A 352 -14.59 19.75 -0.14
CA SER A 352 -14.75 19.64 1.31
C SER A 352 -15.73 18.54 1.71
N ARG A 353 -16.83 18.36 0.96
CA ARG A 353 -17.78 17.26 1.16
C ARG A 353 -17.15 15.90 0.90
N LEU A 354 -16.49 15.72 -0.24
CA LEU A 354 -15.82 14.45 -0.59
C LEU A 354 -14.72 14.08 0.41
N LEU A 355 -13.95 15.06 0.91
CA LEU A 355 -12.95 14.82 1.95
C LEU A 355 -13.59 14.38 3.27
N LYS A 356 -14.75 14.95 3.62
CA LYS A 356 -15.51 14.55 4.80
C LYS A 356 -16.07 13.14 4.65
N GLU A 357 -16.69 12.82 3.52
CA GLU A 357 -17.21 11.50 3.19
C GLU A 357 -16.11 10.44 3.19
N LEU A 358 -14.93 10.75 2.66
CA LEU A 358 -13.77 9.85 2.71
C LEU A 358 -13.32 9.57 4.15
N LYS A 359 -13.32 10.60 5.01
CA LYS A 359 -13.00 10.43 6.43
C LYS A 359 -14.06 9.60 7.15
N GLU A 360 -15.34 9.90 6.94
CA GLU A 360 -16.46 9.17 7.52
C GLU A 360 -16.46 7.70 7.05
N ALA A 361 -16.20 7.43 5.76
CA ALA A 361 -16.07 6.06 5.24
C ALA A 361 -14.87 5.31 5.83
N LYS A 362 -13.76 6.01 6.10
CA LYS A 362 -12.60 5.43 6.78
C LYS A 362 -12.90 5.12 8.25
N GLU A 363 -13.65 5.96 8.95
CA GLU A 363 -14.05 5.75 10.34
C GLU A 363 -15.12 4.66 10.46
N ALA A 364 -16.07 4.66 9.53
CA ALA A 364 -17.11 3.65 9.32
C ALA A 364 -16.58 2.36 8.66
N GLN A 365 -15.26 2.18 8.55
CA GLN A 365 -14.69 0.91 8.10
C GLN A 365 -15.29 -0.24 8.88
N SER A 366 -15.68 -1.26 8.12
CA SER A 366 -16.25 -2.47 8.68
C SER A 366 -15.25 -3.11 9.66
N PRO A 367 -15.74 -3.75 10.72
CA PRO A 367 -14.87 -4.40 11.71
C PRO A 367 -13.93 -5.43 11.06
N GLU A 368 -14.33 -6.04 9.95
CA GLU A 368 -13.52 -6.99 9.16
C GLU A 368 -12.30 -6.31 8.53
N VAL A 369 -12.44 -5.11 7.95
CA VAL A 369 -11.30 -4.37 7.39
C VAL A 369 -10.33 -3.96 8.49
N LYS A 370 -10.85 -3.54 9.64
CA LYS A 370 -10.02 -3.22 10.83
C LYS A 370 -9.27 -4.46 11.34
N LEU A 371 -9.94 -5.62 11.36
CA LEU A 371 -9.32 -6.90 11.71
C LEU A 371 -8.22 -7.27 10.71
N LEU A 372 -8.47 -7.18 9.40
CA LEU A 372 -7.48 -7.45 8.37
C LEU A 372 -6.24 -6.56 8.54
N CYS A 373 -6.40 -5.25 8.73
CA CYS A 373 -5.27 -4.35 8.98
C CYS A 373 -4.52 -4.66 10.29
N SER A 374 -5.19 -5.24 11.30
CA SER A 374 -4.51 -5.70 12.51
C SER A 374 -3.72 -6.99 12.28
N LEU A 375 -4.27 -7.92 11.49
CA LEU A 375 -3.62 -9.17 11.12
C LEU A 375 -2.41 -8.93 10.23
N GLU A 376 -2.51 -8.02 9.26
CA GLU A 376 -1.38 -7.59 8.43
C GLU A 376 -0.21 -7.08 9.29
N ARG A 377 -0.50 -6.18 10.25
CA ARG A 377 0.52 -5.69 11.19
C ARG A 377 1.12 -6.82 12.03
N LYS A 378 0.30 -7.75 12.53
CA LYS A 378 0.78 -8.89 13.33
C LYS A 378 1.63 -9.84 12.49
N LEU A 379 1.26 -10.10 11.25
CA LEU A 379 2.00 -10.95 10.32
C LEU A 379 3.36 -10.34 10.01
N VAL A 380 3.43 -9.04 9.73
CA VAL A 380 4.71 -8.33 9.53
C VAL A 380 5.62 -8.45 10.77
N THR A 381 5.06 -8.28 11.97
CA THR A 381 5.83 -8.45 13.22
C THR A 381 6.30 -9.89 13.42
N MET A 382 5.46 -10.87 13.11
CA MET A 382 5.82 -12.29 13.16
C MET A 382 6.94 -12.62 12.17
N GLU A 383 6.85 -12.11 10.95
CA GLU A 383 7.84 -12.28 9.89
C GLU A 383 9.20 -11.71 10.31
N LEU A 384 9.22 -10.49 10.86
CA LEU A 384 10.46 -9.86 11.32
C LEU A 384 11.14 -10.67 12.43
N ARG A 385 10.35 -11.21 13.37
CA ARG A 385 10.85 -12.09 14.45
C ARG A 385 11.37 -13.42 13.91
N HIS A 386 10.68 -14.00 12.93
CA HIS A 386 11.14 -15.21 12.26
C HIS A 386 12.50 -14.98 11.58
N GLN A 387 12.63 -13.93 10.77
CA GLN A 387 13.87 -13.57 10.10
C GLN A 387 15.02 -13.32 11.08
N HIS A 388 14.74 -12.73 12.24
CA HIS A 388 15.76 -12.56 13.27
C HIS A 388 16.25 -13.91 13.82
N ARG A 389 15.31 -14.80 14.18
CA ARG A 389 15.65 -16.16 14.66
C ARG A 389 16.40 -16.96 13.61
N GLU A 390 16.03 -16.87 12.33
CA GLU A 390 16.77 -17.54 11.25
C GLU A 390 18.22 -17.07 11.17
N LYS A 391 18.47 -15.78 11.34
CA LYS A 391 19.84 -15.23 11.37
C LYS A 391 20.63 -15.77 12.56
N GLU A 392 20.04 -15.81 13.75
CA GLU A 392 20.67 -16.37 14.95
C GLU A 392 20.97 -17.86 14.79
N LEU A 393 20.01 -18.65 14.29
CA LEU A 393 20.22 -20.08 14.01
C LEU A 393 21.32 -20.32 12.99
N THR A 394 21.32 -19.54 11.91
CA THR A 394 22.37 -19.64 10.88
C THR A 394 23.73 -19.31 11.47
N GLN A 395 23.82 -18.31 12.35
CA GLN A 395 25.05 -17.95 13.05
C GLN A 395 25.53 -19.07 13.98
N VAL A 396 24.64 -19.65 14.79
CA VAL A 396 24.98 -20.74 15.72
C VAL A 396 25.43 -22.00 14.96
N ILE A 397 24.73 -22.35 13.87
CA ILE A 397 25.10 -23.49 13.02
C ILE A 397 26.45 -23.23 12.34
N GLY A 398 26.66 -22.03 11.78
CA GLY A 398 27.92 -21.64 11.16
C GLY A 398 29.09 -21.69 12.15
N GLY A 399 28.91 -21.10 13.33
CA GLY A 399 29.92 -21.12 14.39
C GLY A 399 30.23 -22.53 14.90
N SER A 400 29.20 -23.38 15.07
CA SER A 400 29.38 -24.78 15.49
C SER A 400 30.14 -25.61 14.45
N ARG A 401 29.83 -25.42 13.15
CA ARG A 401 30.56 -26.09 12.06
C ARG A 401 32.02 -25.65 12.02
N GLN A 402 32.29 -24.35 12.11
CA GLN A 402 33.64 -23.82 12.09
C GLN A 402 34.47 -24.30 13.29
N MET A 403 33.87 -24.36 14.49
CA MET A 403 34.53 -24.94 15.67
C MET A 403 34.81 -26.44 15.50
N LEU A 404 33.86 -27.21 14.95
CA LEU A 404 34.06 -28.63 14.70
C LEU A 404 35.18 -28.88 13.69
N GLU A 405 35.19 -28.13 12.58
CA GLU A 405 36.26 -28.19 11.57
C GLU A 405 37.62 -27.81 12.16
N ALA A 406 37.70 -26.75 12.97
CA ALA A 406 38.94 -26.36 13.63
C ALA A 406 39.45 -27.45 14.60
N ASN A 407 38.55 -28.07 15.37
CA ASN A 407 38.93 -29.15 16.28
C ASN A 407 39.41 -30.39 15.51
N GLN A 408 38.67 -30.82 14.47
CA GLN A 408 39.09 -31.92 13.60
C GLN A 408 40.45 -31.65 12.95
N GLN A 409 40.69 -30.43 12.46
CA GLN A 409 41.96 -30.06 11.86
C GLN A 409 43.11 -30.15 12.88
N SER A 410 42.89 -29.70 14.11
CA SER A 410 43.89 -29.81 15.18
C SER A 410 44.21 -31.26 15.56
N GLU A 411 43.19 -32.14 15.56
CA GLU A 411 43.38 -33.58 15.80
C GLU A 411 44.15 -34.23 14.66
N VAL A 412 43.80 -33.92 13.41
CA VAL A 412 44.52 -34.39 12.21
C VAL A 412 45.99 -33.97 12.27
N GLU A 413 46.25 -32.71 12.63
CA GLU A 413 47.62 -32.23 12.80
C GLU A 413 48.34 -32.97 13.93
N HIS A 414 47.69 -33.19 15.08
CA HIS A 414 48.28 -33.93 16.19
C HIS A 414 48.68 -35.36 15.78
N TRP A 415 47.77 -36.10 15.14
CA TRP A 415 48.07 -37.46 14.67
C TRP A 415 49.14 -37.47 13.58
N LYS A 416 49.17 -36.46 12.71
CA LYS A 416 50.21 -36.31 11.70
C LYS A 416 51.59 -36.13 12.34
N HIS A 417 51.71 -35.29 13.37
CA HIS A 417 52.97 -35.11 14.11
C HIS A 417 53.39 -36.41 14.80
N LEU A 418 52.46 -37.09 15.49
CA LEU A 418 52.77 -38.35 16.16
C LEU A 418 53.24 -39.44 15.19
N ALA A 419 52.57 -39.57 14.05
CA ALA A 419 52.96 -40.52 13.00
C ALA A 419 54.35 -40.17 12.43
N GLN A 420 54.65 -38.88 12.25
CA GLN A 420 55.97 -38.44 11.82
C GLN A 420 57.04 -38.75 12.85
N ASP A 421 56.78 -38.53 14.13
CA ASP A 421 57.74 -38.84 15.20
C ASP A 421 57.99 -40.35 15.30
N LYS A 422 56.95 -41.18 15.20
CA LYS A 422 57.12 -42.64 15.10
C LYS A 422 57.87 -43.08 13.84
N SER A 423 57.67 -42.41 12.72
CA SER A 423 58.46 -42.66 11.50
C SER A 423 59.93 -42.31 11.70
N ARG A 424 60.24 -41.22 12.42
CA ARG A 424 61.63 -40.83 12.77
C ARG A 424 62.28 -41.84 13.72
N GLU A 425 61.55 -42.31 14.74
CA GLU A 425 62.04 -43.38 15.63
C GLU A 425 62.36 -44.66 14.84
N LEU A 426 61.46 -45.07 13.93
CA LEU A 426 61.69 -46.23 13.07
C LEU A 426 62.92 -46.05 12.15
N GLU A 427 63.11 -44.85 11.60
CA GLU A 427 64.30 -44.56 10.78
C GLU A 427 65.59 -44.61 11.61
N ALA A 428 65.56 -44.13 12.86
CA ALA A 428 66.69 -44.25 13.79
C ALA A 428 67.01 -45.72 14.09
N PHE A 429 66.01 -46.55 14.41
CA PHE A 429 66.22 -47.99 14.59
C PHE A 429 66.77 -48.66 13.35
N ARG A 430 66.31 -48.27 12.15
CA ARG A 430 66.85 -48.80 10.90
C ARG A 430 68.34 -48.47 10.76
N LEU A 431 68.73 -47.22 11.04
CA LEU A 431 70.13 -46.81 10.99
C LEU A 431 71.00 -47.52 12.03
N GLU A 432 70.48 -47.77 13.23
CA GLU A 432 71.17 -48.57 14.25
C GLU A 432 71.37 -50.02 13.77
N LEU A 433 70.34 -50.63 13.18
CA LEU A 433 70.44 -51.97 12.59
C LEU A 433 71.46 -52.00 11.44
N ASP A 434 71.45 -51.00 10.55
CA ASP A 434 72.42 -50.88 9.47
C ASP A 434 73.86 -50.78 10.01
N SER A 435 74.08 -49.99 11.08
CA SER A 435 75.36 -49.89 11.78
C SER A 435 75.81 -51.21 12.41
N ILE A 436 74.90 -51.92 13.08
CA ILE A 436 75.18 -53.27 13.63
C ILE A 436 75.57 -54.23 12.50
N LEU A 437 74.82 -54.22 11.39
CA LEU A 437 75.12 -55.06 10.24
C LEU A 437 76.49 -54.72 9.62
N ASP A 438 76.86 -53.44 9.56
CA ASP A 438 78.18 -53.01 9.09
C ASP A 438 79.31 -53.48 10.00
N ILE A 439 79.13 -53.43 11.32
CA ILE A 439 80.08 -53.98 12.29
C ILE A 439 80.23 -55.49 12.09
N LEU A 440 79.12 -56.22 11.96
CA LEU A 440 79.14 -57.67 11.72
C LEU A 440 79.86 -58.03 10.41
N ARG A 441 79.62 -57.29 9.33
CA ARG A 441 80.36 -57.43 8.07
C ARG A 441 81.85 -57.17 8.26
N HIS A 442 82.23 -56.18 9.07
CA HIS A 442 83.64 -55.87 9.35
C HIS A 442 84.33 -56.98 10.15
N LEU A 443 83.69 -57.48 11.22
CA LEU A 443 84.19 -58.61 12.01
C LEU A 443 84.35 -59.88 11.17
N GLN A 444 83.40 -60.14 10.27
CA GLN A 444 83.48 -61.26 9.33
C GLN A 444 84.67 -61.12 8.37
N ARG A 445 84.98 -59.91 7.88
CA ARG A 445 86.18 -59.64 7.06
C ARG A 445 87.48 -59.83 7.85
N GLN A 446 87.46 -59.62 9.17
CA GLN A 446 88.60 -59.85 10.06
C GLN A 446 88.78 -61.33 10.46
N GLY A 447 87.94 -62.25 9.96
CA GLY A 447 88.08 -63.69 10.19
C GLY A 447 87.36 -64.23 11.43
N VAL A 448 86.51 -63.43 12.09
CA VAL A 448 85.66 -63.90 13.19
C VAL A 448 84.37 -64.49 12.61
N HIS A 449 84.28 -65.82 12.54
CA HIS A 449 83.08 -66.52 12.11
C HIS A 449 82.11 -66.69 13.29
N LEU A 450 80.95 -66.03 13.22
CA LEU A 450 79.83 -66.27 14.12
C LEU A 450 79.20 -67.62 13.74
N VAL A 451 79.29 -68.61 14.64
CA VAL A 451 78.65 -69.92 14.48
C VAL A 451 77.13 -69.74 14.65
N PRO A 452 76.28 -70.16 13.69
CA PRO A 452 74.83 -70.05 13.83
C PRO A 452 74.33 -71.03 14.89
N ASN A 453 73.92 -70.51 16.04
CA ASN A 453 73.30 -71.31 17.09
C ASN A 453 71.88 -71.67 16.60
N SER A 454 71.67 -72.93 16.21
CA SER A 454 70.46 -73.40 15.51
C SER A 454 69.28 -73.73 16.44
N GLU A 455 69.28 -73.25 17.68
CA GLU A 455 68.28 -73.63 18.68
C GLU A 455 67.71 -72.42 19.43
N LEU A 456 66.96 -71.54 18.76
CA LEU A 456 66.02 -70.64 19.43
C LEU A 456 64.73 -70.53 18.61
N HIS A 457 63.80 -71.41 18.93
CA HIS A 457 62.42 -71.41 18.47
C HIS A 457 61.72 -70.13 19.00
N ALA A 458 61.48 -69.14 18.14
CA ALA A 458 60.78 -67.91 18.52
C ALA A 458 59.24 -68.11 18.45
N PRO A 459 58.47 -67.87 19.54
CA PRO A 459 57.02 -68.09 19.56
C PRO A 459 56.25 -66.80 19.23
N TRP A 460 56.58 -66.13 18.13
CA TRP A 460 55.90 -64.90 17.71
C TRP A 460 55.33 -65.02 16.30
N VAL A 461 54.49 -66.03 16.09
CA VAL A 461 53.54 -66.04 14.97
C VAL A 461 52.20 -66.53 15.50
N ARG A 462 51.39 -65.59 15.97
CA ARG A 462 49.95 -65.75 15.99
C ARG A 462 49.34 -64.36 15.74
N VAL A 463 48.95 -64.15 14.49
CA VAL A 463 48.13 -63.02 14.03
C VAL A 463 46.73 -63.16 14.59
#